data_AF-A0A6C0IKT3-F1
#
_entry.id   AF-A0A6C0IKT3-F1
#
_cell.length_a   1.000
_cell.length_b   1.000
_cell.length_c   1.000
_cell.angle_alpha   90.00
_cell.angle_beta   90.00
_cell.angle_gamma   90.00
#
_symmetry.space_group_name_H-M   'P 1'
#
loop_
_entity.id
_entity.type
_entity.pdbx_description
1 polymer ?
#
loop_
_entity_poly.entity_id
_entity_poly.type
_entity_poly.pdbx_seq_one_letter_code
_entity_poly.pdbx_strand_id
1 'polypeptide(L)'
;MEPQLHTFLTNRLIDHVVIEHIYPYAYNCIPKELSRDIRTIHSDMNLIDMYHYYHLPSVLYTDVMYYFNNTHHVEKTNMPAFFHIIRRFYPDRELSDSEVSTIYYKLCYFGNDDEVYVNRIRMMIGMLTPEERTDFINRYLLC
;
A
#
# COMPACT_ATOMS: atom_id res chain seq x y z
N MET A 1 -9.49 -8.21 26.72
CA MET A 1 -8.29 -9.04 26.96
C MET A 1 -8.77 -10.39 27.45
N GLU A 2 -8.26 -11.51 26.93
CA GLU A 2 -8.58 -12.81 27.55
C GLU A 2 -8.17 -12.77 29.04
N PRO A 3 -9.02 -13.26 29.97
CA PRO A 3 -8.74 -13.22 31.40
C PRO A 3 -7.36 -13.80 31.77
N GLN A 4 -6.91 -14.79 30.99
CA GLN A 4 -5.63 -15.47 31.16
C GLN A 4 -4.42 -14.55 30.91
N LEU A 5 -4.50 -13.65 29.92
CA LEU A 5 -3.41 -12.72 29.59
C LEU A 5 -3.28 -11.61 30.64
N HIS A 6 -4.41 -11.11 31.15
CA HIS A 6 -4.42 -10.14 32.25
C HIS A 6 -3.73 -10.72 33.49
N THR A 7 -4.15 -11.91 33.93
CA THR A 7 -3.54 -12.59 35.08
C THR A 7 -2.07 -12.90 34.87
N PHE A 8 -1.65 -13.26 33.65
CA PHE A 8 -0.24 -13.47 33.33
C PHE A 8 0.59 -12.19 33.50
N LEU A 9 0.10 -11.05 33.00
CA LEU A 9 0.81 -9.78 33.05
C LEU A 9 0.92 -9.24 34.48
N THR A 10 -0.18 -9.24 35.25
CA THR A 10 -0.17 -8.75 36.64
C THR A 10 0.62 -9.65 37.59
N ASN A 11 0.81 -10.93 37.25
CA ASN A 11 1.65 -11.84 38.06
C ASN A 11 3.16 -11.68 37.81
N ARG A 12 3.56 -11.07 36.68
CA ARG A 12 4.97 -10.92 36.30
C ARG A 12 5.47 -9.48 36.29
N LEU A 13 4.56 -8.52 36.29
CA LEU A 13 4.85 -7.10 36.21
C LEU A 13 4.09 -6.36 37.31
N ILE A 14 4.63 -5.22 37.73
CA ILE A 14 3.95 -4.35 38.68
C ILE A 14 2.75 -3.70 37.99
N ASP A 15 1.60 -3.66 38.66
CA ASP A 15 0.33 -3.19 38.10
C ASP A 15 0.43 -1.84 37.36
N HIS A 16 1.21 -0.88 37.90
CA HIS A 16 1.38 0.43 37.25
C HIS A 16 2.03 0.32 35.86
N VAL A 17 3.01 -0.58 35.67
CA VAL A 17 3.65 -0.81 34.36
C VAL A 17 2.64 -1.38 33.38
N VAL A 18 1.81 -2.31 33.85
CA VAL A 18 0.79 -2.94 33.03
C VAL A 18 -0.27 -1.90 32.61
N ILE A 19 -0.76 -1.09 33.54
CA ILE A 19 -1.82 -0.10 33.30
C ILE A 19 -1.34 1.10 32.48
N GLU A 20 -0.13 1.61 32.74
CA GLU A 20 0.34 2.87 32.15
C GLU A 20 1.19 2.67 30.89
N HIS A 21 1.82 1.51 30.73
CA HIS A 21 2.79 1.28 29.66
C HIS A 21 2.48 0.09 28.76
N ILE A 22 1.54 -0.79 29.13
CA ILE A 22 1.14 -1.94 28.29
C ILE A 22 -0.27 -1.75 27.77
N TYR A 23 -1.23 -1.48 28.67
CA TYR A 23 -2.64 -1.34 28.33
C TYR A 23 -2.92 -0.26 27.27
N PRO A 24 -2.31 0.94 27.29
CA PRO A 24 -2.58 1.93 26.26
C PRO A 24 -2.27 1.39 24.86
N TYR A 25 -1.22 0.58 24.70
CA TYR A 25 -0.85 0.00 23.42
C TYR A 25 -1.59 -1.32 23.11
N ALA A 26 -1.99 -2.07 24.13
CA ALA A 26 -2.78 -3.29 23.96
C ALA A 26 -4.25 -3.00 23.62
N TYR A 27 -4.79 -1.87 24.09
CA TYR A 27 -6.17 -1.43 23.85
C TYR A 27 -6.30 -0.45 22.68
N ASN A 28 -5.22 0.27 22.31
CA ASN A 28 -5.15 0.96 21.03
C ASN A 28 -4.91 -0.06 19.91
N CYS A 29 -5.97 -0.77 19.54
CA CYS A 29 -5.93 -1.64 18.37
C CYS A 29 -5.51 -0.81 17.15
N ILE A 30 -4.65 -1.40 16.31
CA ILE A 30 -4.30 -0.86 15.00
C ILE A 30 -5.61 -0.47 14.28
N PRO A 31 -5.72 0.73 13.69
CA PRO A 31 -6.89 1.14 12.93
C PRO A 31 -7.31 0.02 11.97
N LYS A 32 -8.61 -0.28 11.90
CA LYS A 32 -9.11 -1.43 11.14
C LYS A 32 -8.68 -1.36 9.67
N GLU A 33 -8.62 -0.15 9.15
CA GLU A 33 -8.16 0.18 7.80
C GLU A 33 -6.71 -0.24 7.59
N LEU A 34 -5.81 0.14 8.51
CA LEU A 34 -4.40 -0.22 8.48
C LEU A 34 -4.19 -1.73 8.66
N SER A 35 -4.95 -2.34 9.58
CA SER A 35 -4.92 -3.78 9.81
C SER A 35 -5.37 -4.59 8.61
N ARG A 36 -6.35 -4.08 7.84
CA ARG A 36 -6.79 -4.72 6.60
C ARG A 36 -5.70 -4.67 5.55
N ASP A 37 -5.10 -3.50 5.34
CA ASP A 37 -4.06 -3.30 4.34
C ASP A 37 -2.83 -4.21 4.58
N ILE A 38 -2.33 -4.25 5.82
CA ILE A 38 -1.23 -5.13 6.25
C ILE A 38 -1.53 -6.61 5.95
N ARG A 39 -2.78 -7.04 6.10
CA ARG A 39 -3.17 -8.43 5.86
C ARG A 39 -3.25 -8.76 4.36
N THR A 40 -3.75 -7.85 3.55
CA THR A 40 -3.97 -8.08 2.11
C THR A 40 -2.71 -7.90 1.28
N ILE A 41 -1.79 -7.01 1.67
CA ILE A 41 -0.62 -6.69 0.84
C ILE A 41 0.25 -7.92 0.54
N HIS A 42 0.35 -8.87 1.47
CA HIS A 42 1.15 -10.08 1.25
C HIS A 42 0.54 -10.98 0.16
N SER A 43 -0.78 -11.21 0.19
CA SER A 43 -1.44 -11.98 -0.87
C SER A 43 -1.41 -11.26 -2.21
N ASP A 44 -1.59 -9.94 -2.20
CA ASP A 44 -1.55 -9.10 -3.42
C ASP A 44 -0.16 -9.21 -4.10
N MET A 45 0.91 -9.14 -3.31
CA MET A 45 2.28 -9.27 -3.82
C MET A 45 2.59 -10.67 -4.33
N ASN A 46 2.06 -11.72 -3.70
CA ASN A 46 2.22 -13.09 -4.19
C ASN A 46 1.56 -13.28 -5.57
N LEU A 47 0.41 -12.65 -5.82
CA LEU A 47 -0.24 -12.68 -7.15
C LEU A 47 0.59 -11.94 -8.21
N ILE A 48 1.16 -10.80 -7.84
CA ILE A 48 2.06 -10.04 -8.73
C ILE A 48 3.32 -10.84 -9.06
N ASP A 49 3.92 -11.49 -8.07
CA ASP A 49 5.10 -12.33 -8.29
C ASP A 49 4.77 -13.55 -9.14
N MET A 50 3.59 -14.14 -8.96
CA MET A 50 3.09 -15.20 -9.83
C MET A 50 2.93 -14.69 -11.27
N TYR A 51 2.43 -13.47 -11.48
CA TYR A 51 2.32 -12.89 -12.82
C TYR A 51 3.70 -12.73 -13.49
N HIS A 52 4.70 -12.23 -12.75
CA HIS A 52 6.08 -12.11 -13.24
C HIS A 52 6.71 -13.46 -13.63
N TYR A 53 6.24 -14.56 -13.05
CA TYR A 53 6.68 -15.89 -13.46
C TYR A 53 6.21 -16.25 -14.88
N TYR A 54 5.01 -15.81 -15.27
CA TYR A 54 4.41 -16.15 -16.56
C TYR A 54 4.57 -15.07 -17.64
N HIS A 55 4.86 -13.82 -17.25
CA HIS A 55 4.87 -12.66 -18.13
C HIS A 55 6.06 -11.73 -17.87
N LEU A 56 6.43 -10.96 -18.90
CA LEU A 56 7.50 -9.97 -18.79
C LEU A 56 7.11 -8.83 -17.83
N PRO A 57 7.99 -8.42 -16.90
CA PRO A 57 7.73 -7.30 -15.99
C PRO A 57 7.39 -5.98 -16.70
N SER A 58 7.96 -5.73 -17.88
CA SER A 58 7.67 -4.52 -18.67
C SER A 58 6.20 -4.41 -19.12
N VAL A 59 5.53 -5.54 -19.34
CA VAL A 59 4.09 -5.58 -19.67
C VAL A 59 3.28 -5.14 -18.45
N LEU A 60 3.49 -5.80 -17.30
CA LEU A 60 2.80 -5.44 -16.07
C LEU A 60 3.09 -4.00 -15.64
N TYR A 61 4.33 -3.54 -15.83
CA TYR A 61 4.70 -2.15 -15.56
C TYR A 61 3.84 -1.17 -16.38
N THR A 62 3.63 -1.46 -17.66
CA THR A 62 2.80 -0.62 -18.54
C THR A 62 1.36 -0.58 -18.04
N ASP A 63 0.81 -1.73 -17.65
CA ASP A 63 -0.55 -1.84 -17.12
C ASP A 63 -0.70 -1.08 -15.79
N VAL A 64 0.27 -1.20 -14.88
CA VAL A 64 0.30 -0.44 -13.63
C VAL A 64 0.38 1.05 -13.91
N MET A 65 1.25 1.50 -14.80
CA MET A 65 1.37 2.92 -15.15
C MET A 65 0.07 3.48 -15.74
N TYR A 66 -0.60 2.70 -16.59
CA TYR A 66 -1.90 3.08 -17.14
C TYR A 66 -2.97 3.17 -16.05
N TYR A 67 -3.04 2.18 -15.15
CA TYR A 67 -3.96 2.18 -14.03
C TYR A 67 -3.71 3.33 -13.06
N PHE A 68 -2.45 3.59 -12.72
CA PHE A 68 -2.03 4.67 -11.82
C PHE A 68 -2.48 6.04 -12.31
N ASN A 69 -2.55 6.22 -13.64
CA ASN A 69 -3.00 7.45 -14.28
C ASN A 69 -4.54 7.53 -14.42
N ASN A 70 -5.24 6.39 -14.48
CA ASN A 70 -6.65 6.29 -14.88
C ASN A 70 -7.52 5.45 -13.92
N THR A 71 -7.17 5.34 -12.64
CA THR A 71 -7.98 4.56 -11.69
C THR A 71 -9.40 5.12 -11.55
N HIS A 72 -10.37 4.23 -11.38
CA HIS A 72 -11.79 4.57 -11.27
C HIS A 72 -12.19 5.03 -9.86
N HIS A 73 -11.26 4.94 -8.90
CA HIS A 73 -11.48 5.30 -7.51
C HIS A 73 -11.33 6.80 -7.23
N VAL A 74 -10.83 7.56 -8.21
CA VAL A 74 -10.73 9.02 -8.13
C VAL A 74 -11.92 9.64 -8.85
N GLU A 75 -12.59 10.59 -8.21
CA GLU A 75 -13.66 11.36 -8.86
C GLU A 75 -13.14 11.97 -10.17
N LYS A 76 -13.96 11.95 -11.22
CA LYS A 76 -13.61 12.49 -12.54
C LYS A 76 -13.39 14.01 -12.46
N THR A 77 -12.21 14.41 -12.04
CA THR A 77 -11.71 15.77 -12.13
C THR A 77 -10.93 15.92 -13.43
N ASN A 78 -10.53 17.15 -13.76
CA ASN A 78 -9.61 17.40 -14.89
C ASN A 78 -8.16 16.98 -14.58
N MET A 79 -7.90 16.37 -13.42
CA MET A 79 -6.57 16.00 -12.96
C MET A 79 -6.38 14.48 -13.09
N PRO A 80 -5.22 14.02 -13.59
CA PRO A 80 -4.93 12.59 -13.63
C PRO A 80 -4.88 11.95 -12.24
N ALA A 81 -5.23 10.67 -12.15
CA ALA A 81 -5.43 10.01 -10.86
C ALA A 81 -4.15 9.92 -10.00
N PHE A 82 -2.98 9.88 -10.63
CA PHE A 82 -1.70 9.82 -9.92
C PHE A 82 -1.49 11.02 -8.99
N PHE A 83 -2.09 12.19 -9.27
CA PHE A 83 -1.99 13.34 -8.40
C PHE A 83 -2.57 13.06 -7.01
N HIS A 84 -3.71 12.38 -6.97
CA HIS A 84 -4.38 12.02 -5.74
C HIS A 84 -3.63 10.91 -5.00
N ILE A 85 -3.15 9.90 -5.72
CA ILE A 85 -2.40 8.78 -5.13
C ILE A 85 -1.09 9.28 -4.50
N ILE A 86 -0.31 10.10 -5.21
CA ILE A 86 0.97 10.63 -4.68
C ILE A 86 0.72 11.51 -3.47
N ARG A 87 -0.25 12.44 -3.51
CA ARG A 87 -0.57 13.30 -2.35
C ARG A 87 -1.00 12.49 -1.14
N ARG A 88 -1.82 11.46 -1.34
CA ARG A 88 -2.24 10.54 -0.27
C ARG A 88 -1.05 9.83 0.37
N PHE A 89 -0.02 9.49 -0.40
CA PHE A 89 1.17 8.81 0.10
C PHE A 89 2.10 9.73 0.92
N TYR A 90 1.99 11.05 0.76
CA TYR A 90 2.74 12.05 1.51
C TYR A 90 1.82 12.96 2.33
N PRO A 91 1.07 12.43 3.32
CA PRO A 91 0.03 13.19 4.03
C PRO A 91 0.59 14.37 4.84
N ASP A 92 1.84 14.27 5.31
CA ASP A 92 2.49 15.31 6.11
C ASP A 92 3.09 16.45 5.26
N ARG A 93 2.93 16.41 3.93
CA ARG A 93 3.49 17.40 3.00
C ARG A 93 2.42 17.93 2.06
N GLU A 94 2.23 19.24 2.08
CA GLU A 94 1.46 19.93 1.03
C GLU A 94 2.31 20.03 -0.24
N LEU A 95 2.10 19.08 -1.16
CA LEU A 95 2.82 19.02 -2.44
C LEU A 95 2.13 19.87 -3.51
N SER A 96 2.90 20.78 -4.11
CA SER A 96 2.50 21.51 -5.31
C SER A 96 2.36 20.57 -6.53
N ASP A 97 1.59 20.98 -7.54
CA ASP A 97 1.40 20.16 -8.75
C ASP A 97 2.72 19.81 -9.45
N SER A 98 3.69 20.73 -9.44
CA SER A 98 5.02 20.53 -10.01
C SER A 98 5.83 19.48 -9.23
N GLU A 99 5.74 19.48 -7.91
CA GLU A 99 6.43 18.48 -7.08
C GLU A 99 5.83 17.09 -7.27
N VAL A 100 4.49 17.00 -7.32
CA VAL A 100 3.79 15.73 -7.59
C VAL A 100 4.20 15.17 -8.96
N SER A 101 4.22 16.02 -9.99
CA SER A 101 4.68 15.64 -11.32
C SER A 101 6.14 15.17 -11.30
N THR A 102 7.00 15.86 -10.56
CA THR A 102 8.42 15.49 -10.41
C THR A 102 8.57 14.13 -9.74
N ILE A 103 7.78 13.83 -8.73
CA ILE A 103 7.76 12.51 -8.08
C ILE A 103 7.30 11.45 -9.09
N TYR A 104 6.20 11.70 -9.80
CA TYR A 104 5.69 10.79 -10.83
C TYR A 104 6.74 10.47 -11.90
N TYR A 105 7.42 11.48 -12.45
CA TYR A 105 8.48 11.27 -13.44
C TYR A 105 9.68 10.47 -12.91
N LYS A 106 9.93 10.49 -11.59
CA LYS A 106 10.95 9.62 -10.97
C LYS A 106 10.47 8.17 -10.80
N LEU A 107 9.16 7.93 -10.80
CA LEU A 107 8.57 6.58 -10.85
C LEU A 107 8.62 6.00 -12.26
N CYS A 108 8.51 6.87 -13.29
CA CYS A 108 8.69 6.50 -14.67
C CYS A 108 10.08 5.90 -14.92
N TYR A 109 10.13 4.77 -15.63
CA TYR A 109 11.35 4.09 -16.02
C TYR A 109 11.31 3.82 -17.52
N PHE A 110 12.38 4.23 -18.21
CA PHE A 110 12.50 4.15 -19.67
C PHE A 110 13.61 3.19 -20.12
N GLY A 111 14.12 2.37 -19.20
CA GLY A 111 15.15 1.39 -19.51
C GLY A 111 14.58 0.02 -19.88
N ASN A 112 15.39 -1.02 -19.74
CA ASN A 112 15.01 -2.39 -20.09
C ASN A 112 15.57 -3.41 -19.08
N ASP A 113 15.50 -3.06 -17.80
CA ASP A 113 15.94 -3.90 -16.69
C ASP A 113 14.71 -4.43 -15.92
N ASP A 114 14.55 -5.75 -15.94
CA ASP A 114 13.43 -6.44 -15.32
C ASP A 114 13.40 -6.28 -13.79
N GLU A 115 14.56 -6.28 -13.11
CA GLU A 115 14.60 -6.08 -11.66
C GLU A 115 14.16 -4.67 -11.29
N VAL A 116 14.54 -3.68 -12.10
CA VAL A 116 14.07 -2.30 -11.93
C VAL A 116 12.56 -2.22 -12.14
N TYR A 117 12.02 -2.87 -13.18
CA TYR A 117 10.58 -2.92 -13.41
C TYR A 117 9.82 -3.54 -12.22
N VAL A 118 10.26 -4.70 -11.73
CA VAL A 118 9.64 -5.38 -10.58
C VAL A 118 9.63 -4.47 -9.35
N ASN A 119 10.74 -3.80 -9.06
CA ASN A 119 10.84 -2.87 -7.94
C ASN A 119 9.91 -1.66 -8.10
N ARG A 120 9.80 -1.11 -9.32
CA ARG A 120 8.88 0.00 -9.61
C ARG A 120 7.42 -0.42 -9.47
N ILE A 121 7.06 -1.59 -10.01
CA ILE A 121 5.72 -2.17 -9.88
C ILE A 121 5.35 -2.30 -8.41
N ARG A 122 6.18 -2.97 -7.60
CA ARG A 122 5.93 -3.17 -6.17
C ARG A 122 5.74 -1.85 -5.42
N MET A 123 6.59 -0.85 -5.71
CA MET A 123 6.46 0.48 -5.11
C MET A 123 5.13 1.14 -5.50
N MET A 124 4.76 1.15 -6.78
CA MET A 124 3.51 1.77 -7.25
C MET A 124 2.29 1.06 -6.68
N ILE A 125 2.27 -0.28 -6.67
CA ILE A 125 1.21 -1.08 -6.04
C ILE A 125 1.13 -0.77 -4.53
N GLY A 126 2.26 -0.62 -3.85
CA GLY A 126 2.30 -0.23 -2.44
C GLY A 126 1.74 1.17 -2.15
N MET A 127 1.62 2.04 -3.15
CA MET A 127 1.00 3.35 -3.01
C MET A 127 -0.54 3.31 -3.16
N LEU A 128 -1.08 2.21 -3.69
CA LEU A 128 -2.52 2.02 -3.90
C LEU A 128 -3.22 1.56 -2.62
N THR A 129 -4.48 1.97 -2.43
CA THR A 129 -5.32 1.43 -1.35
C THR A 129 -5.68 -0.03 -1.61
N PRO A 130 -6.12 -0.79 -0.60
CA PRO A 130 -6.63 -2.14 -0.79
C PRO A 130 -7.71 -2.24 -1.87
N GLU A 131 -8.63 -1.28 -1.94
CA GLU A 131 -9.66 -1.20 -2.97
C GLU A 131 -9.06 -1.03 -4.37
N GLU A 132 -8.14 -0.06 -4.53
CA GLU A 132 -7.49 0.20 -5.81
C GLU A 132 -6.64 -0.99 -6.28
N ARG A 133 -5.96 -1.69 -5.37
CA ARG A 133 -5.21 -2.91 -5.68
C ARG A 133 -6.14 -4.04 -6.10
N THR A 134 -7.26 -4.22 -5.39
CA THR A 134 -8.26 -5.22 -5.74
C THR A 134 -8.84 -4.97 -7.13
N ASP A 135 -9.19 -3.72 -7.45
CA ASP A 135 -9.67 -3.34 -8.78
C ASP A 135 -8.61 -3.57 -9.87
N PHE A 136 -7.35 -3.21 -9.61
CA PHE A 136 -6.24 -3.49 -10.51
C PHE A 136 -6.06 -5.00 -10.77
N ILE A 137 -5.98 -5.80 -9.70
CA ILE A 137 -5.79 -7.25 -9.80
C ILE A 137 -6.92 -7.90 -10.62
N ASN A 138 -8.17 -7.53 -10.34
CA ASN A 138 -9.31 -8.10 -11.05
C ASN A 138 -9.35 -7.71 -12.53
N ARG A 139 -8.86 -6.52 -12.90
CA ARG A 139 -8.91 -6.01 -14.29
C ARG A 139 -7.72 -6.39 -15.15
N TYR A 140 -6.55 -6.61 -14.55
CA TYR A 140 -5.30 -6.79 -15.29
C TYR A 140 -4.62 -8.15 -15.03
N LEU A 141 -4.86 -8.78 -13.88
CA LEU A 141 -4.20 -10.05 -13.52
C LEU A 141 -5.11 -11.28 -13.61
N LEU A 142 -6.38 -11.16 -13.20
CA LEU A 142 -7.30 -12.30 -13.05
C LEU A 142 -8.36 -12.42 -14.15
N CYS A 143 -8.18 -11.70 -15.27
CA CYS A 143 -9.10 -11.69 -16.42
C CYS A 143 -9.63 -13.08 -16.82
#